data_AF-A0A7Y3G047-F1
#
_entry.id   AF-A0A7Y3G047-F1
#
_cell.length_a   1.000
_cell.length_b   1.000
_cell.length_c   1.000
_cell.angle_alpha   90.00
_cell.angle_beta   90.00
_cell.angle_gamma   90.00
#
_symmetry.space_group_name_H-M   'P 1'
#
loop_
_entity.id
_entity.type
_entity.pdbx_description
1 polymer ?
#
loop_
_entity_poly.entity_id
_entity_poly.type
_entity_poly.pdbx_seq_one_letter_code
_entity_poly.pdbx_strand_id
1 'polypeptide(L)' 'MRELDELLLRYLEERYPLAGEDEKTAFQAVLALADPELNGYLLQRQIPAAEPIANVIKQILSRTPS' A
#
# COMPACT_ATOMS: atom_id res chain seq x y z
N MET A 1 12.35 -1.38 -5.18
CA MET A 1 13.06 -2.53 -4.56
C MET A 1 12.16 -3.73 -4.74
N ARG A 2 12.65 -4.89 -5.21
CA ARG A 2 11.79 -5.98 -5.71
C ARG A 2 10.62 -6.37 -4.78
N GLU A 3 10.84 -6.44 -3.47
CA GLU A 3 9.78 -6.80 -2.51
C GLU A 3 8.67 -5.74 -2.40
N LEU A 4 9.04 -4.45 -2.42
CA LEU A 4 8.08 -3.35 -2.47
C LEU A 4 7.26 -3.40 -3.77
N ASP A 5 7.96 -3.59 -4.89
CA ASP A 5 7.36 -3.69 -6.21
C ASP A 5 6.36 -4.87 -6.27
N GLU A 6 6.72 -6.04 -5.72
CA GLU A 6 5.84 -7.22 -5.67
C GLU A 6 4.58 -6.99 -4.80
N LEU A 7 4.71 -6.33 -3.65
CA LEU A 7 3.55 -6.00 -2.80
C LEU A 7 2.57 -5.05 -3.50
N LEU A 8 3.10 -4.02 -4.16
CA LEU A 8 2.29 -3.04 -4.88
C LEU A 8 1.63 -3.64 -6.12
N LEU A 9 2.38 -4.42 -6.91
CA LEU A 9 1.85 -5.13 -8.09
C LEU A 9 0.73 -6.10 -7.70
N ARG A 10 0.93 -6.88 -6.66
CA ARG A 10 -0.07 -7.83 -6.18
C ARG A 10 -1.36 -7.14 -5.75
N TYR A 11 -1.24 -6.03 -5.02
CA TYR A 11 -2.40 -5.22 -4.67
C TYR A 11 -3.10 -4.64 -5.92
N LEU A 12 -2.32 -4.16 -6.89
CA LEU A 12 -2.82 -3.62 -8.14
C LEU A 12 -3.57 -4.67 -8.98
N GLU A 13 -3.09 -5.90 -9.02
CA GLU A 13 -3.71 -6.97 -9.82
C GLU A 13 -4.93 -7.58 -9.13
N GLU A 14 -4.86 -7.81 -7.81
CA GLU A 14 -5.91 -8.55 -7.09
C GLU A 14 -6.97 -7.66 -6.43
N ARG A 15 -6.58 -6.50 -5.87
CA ARG A 15 -7.45 -5.68 -5.00
C ARG A 15 -7.90 -4.39 -5.67
N TYR A 16 -7.02 -3.70 -6.38
CA TYR A 16 -7.34 -2.45 -7.07
C TYR A 16 -8.56 -2.53 -8.02
N PRO A 17 -8.83 -3.60 -8.78
CA PRO A 17 -10.06 -3.69 -9.57
C PRO A 17 -11.33 -3.76 -8.70
N LEU A 18 -11.23 -4.31 -7.49
CA LEU A 18 -12.33 -4.45 -6.51
C LEU A 18 -12.43 -3.24 -5.57
N ALA A 19 -11.40 -2.38 -5.56
CA ALA A 19 -11.31 -1.20 -4.72
C ALA A 19 -12.32 -0.13 -5.16
N GLY A 20 -12.98 0.50 -4.17
CA GLY A 20 -13.78 1.71 -4.39
C GLY A 20 -12.93 2.91 -4.78
N GLU A 21 -13.57 4.00 -5.21
CA GLU A 21 -12.87 5.24 -5.63
C GLU A 21 -11.98 5.81 -4.53
N ASP A 22 -12.47 5.84 -3.29
CA ASP A 22 -11.73 6.35 -2.12
C ASP A 22 -10.43 5.55 -1.85
N GLU A 23 -10.52 4.22 -1.93
CA GLU A 23 -9.38 3.31 -1.76
C GLU A 23 -8.38 3.45 -2.93
N LYS A 24 -8.84 3.67 -4.15
CA LYS A 24 -7.98 3.94 -5.32
C LYS A 24 -7.25 5.27 -5.19
N THR A 25 -7.94 6.33 -4.77
CA THR A 25 -7.33 7.64 -4.52
C THR A 25 -6.27 7.55 -3.42
N ALA A 26 -6.57 6.82 -2.33
CA ALA A 26 -5.60 6.59 -1.27
C ALA A 26 -4.38 5.80 -1.76
N PHE A 27 -4.57 4.79 -2.61
CA PHE A 27 -3.46 4.04 -3.21
C PHE A 27 -2.61 4.90 -4.15
N GLN A 28 -3.22 5.78 -4.94
CA GLN A 28 -2.47 6.75 -5.74
C GLN A 28 -1.66 7.72 -4.88
N ALA A 29 -2.22 8.17 -3.74
CA ALA A 29 -1.49 8.98 -2.78
C ALA A 29 -0.30 8.23 -2.16
N VAL A 30 -0.45 6.92 -1.89
CA VAL A 30 0.65 6.04 -1.46
C VAL A 30 1.74 5.98 -2.54
N LEU A 31 1.38 5.76 -3.81
CA LEU A 31 2.34 5.74 -4.92
C LEU A 31 3.04 7.08 -5.17
N ALA A 32 2.45 8.19 -4.71
CA ALA A 32 3.06 9.52 -4.78
C ALA A 32 4.09 9.78 -3.67
N LEU A 33 4.19 8.90 -2.66
CA LEU A 33 5.19 8.98 -1.60
C LEU A 33 6.57 8.57 -2.12
N ALA A 34 7.61 9.02 -1.43
CA ALA A 34 8.98 8.63 -1.74
C ALA A 34 9.25 7.16 -1.36
N ASP A 35 10.09 6.46 -2.12
CA ASP A 35 10.56 5.10 -1.82
C ASP A 35 10.96 4.85 -0.35
N PRO A 36 11.74 5.74 0.34
CA PRO A 36 12.05 5.54 1.74
C PRO A 36 10.83 5.54 2.67
N GLU A 37 9.80 6.34 2.37
CA GLU A 37 8.55 6.34 3.12
C GLU A 37 7.75 5.06 2.87
N LEU A 38 7.62 4.67 1.61
CA LEU A 38 6.99 3.40 1.22
C LEU A 38 7.63 2.21 1.93
N ASN A 39 8.96 2.16 1.94
CA ASN A 39 9.71 1.14 2.67
C ASN A 39 9.45 1.21 4.18
N GLY A 40 9.38 2.41 4.76
CA GLY A 40 9.01 2.59 6.17
C GLY A 40 7.63 2.00 6.48
N TYR A 41 6.62 2.31 5.68
CA TYR A 41 5.25 1.87 5.93
C TYR A 41 5.03 0.38 5.62
N LEU A 42 5.56 -0.12 4.49
CA LEU A 42 5.31 -1.49 4.03
C LEU A 42 6.29 -2.51 4.59
N LEU A 43 7.59 -2.20 4.64
CA LEU A 43 8.61 -3.15 5.12
C LEU A 43 8.87 -3.02 6.61
N GLN A 44 8.96 -1.78 7.12
CA GLN A 44 9.18 -1.54 8.56
C GLN A 44 7.89 -1.48 9.38
N ARG A 45 6.73 -1.66 8.74
CA ARG A 45 5.39 -1.62 9.38
C ARG A 45 5.12 -0.32 10.15
N GLN A 46 5.70 0.80 9.70
CA GLN A 46 5.37 2.10 10.26
C GLN A 46 3.91 2.44 9.94
N ILE A 47 3.26 3.15 10.86
CA ILE A 47 1.86 3.54 10.70
C ILE A 47 1.84 4.98 10.18
N PRO A 48 1.33 5.22 8.95
CA PRO A 48 1.20 6.57 8.45
C PRO A 48 0.12 7.33 9.25
N ALA A 49 0.33 8.64 9.43
CA ALA A 49 -0.58 9.49 10.20
C ALA A 49 -1.93 9.73 9.49
N ALA A 50 -1.96 9.62 8.16
CA ALA A 50 -3.18 9.79 7.37
C ALA A 50 -3.99 8.48 7.33
N GLU A 51 -5.22 8.52 7.85
CA GLU A 51 -6.19 7.41 7.83
C GLU A 51 -6.38 6.73 6.46
N PRO A 52 -6.56 7.45 5.33
CA PRO A 52 -6.77 6.79 4.04
C PRO A 52 -5.54 5.99 3.60
N ILE A 53 -4.34 6.54 3.80
CA ILE A 53 -3.06 5.86 3.50
C ILE A 53 -2.90 4.64 4.43
N ALA A 54 -3.17 4.80 5.73
CA ALA A 54 -3.07 3.72 6.70
C ALA A 54 -3.98 2.53 6.35
N ASN A 55 -5.18 2.81 5.83
CA ASN A 55 -6.11 1.76 5.42
C ASN A 55 -5.60 0.97 4.22
N VAL A 56 -5.09 1.65 3.18
CA VAL A 56 -4.52 0.98 2.00
C VAL A 56 -3.28 0.17 2.36
N ILE A 57 -2.36 0.73 3.16
CA ILE A 57 -1.17 0.01 3.65
C ILE A 57 -1.57 -1.26 4.40
N LYS A 58 -2.60 -1.20 5.26
CA LYS A 58 -3.13 -2.39 5.94
C LYS A 58 -3.67 -3.43 4.96
N GLN A 59 -4.39 -3.02 3.91
CA GLN A 59 -4.92 -3.95 2.91
C GLN A 59 -3.80 -4.65 2.13
N ILE A 60 -2.74 -3.90 1.77
CA ILE A 60 -1.54 -4.46 1.11
C ILE A 60 -0.87 -5.50 2.03
N LEU A 61 -0.68 -5.17 3.31
CA LEU A 61 0.02 -6.03 4.28
C LEU A 61 -0.80 -7.24 4.76
N SER A 62 -2.13 -7.12 4.82
CA SER A 62 -3.01 -8.21 5.28
C SER A 62 -3.01 -9.43 4.36
N ARG A 63 -2.42 -9.33 3.17
CA ARG A 63 -2.35 -10.40 2.16
C ARG A 63 -0.98 -11.07 2.05
N THR A 64 0.01 -10.64 2.82
CA THR A 64 1.29 -11.33 2.92
C THR A 64 1.15 -12.42 3.99
N PRO A 65 1.02 -13.71 3.64
CA PRO A 65 1.14 -14.76 4.65
C PRO A 65 2.52 -14.66 5.29
N SER A 66 2.56 -14.74 6.62
CA SER A 66 3.80 -14.73 7.43
C SER A 66 4.73 -15.88 7.08
#